data_AF-A0A8T6ZVB4-F1
#
_entry.id   AF-A0A8T6ZVB4-F1
#
_cell.length_a   1.000
_cell.length_b   1.000
_cell.length_c   1.000
_cell.angle_alpha   90.00
_cell.angle_beta   90.00
_cell.angle_gamma   90.00
#
_symmetry.space_group_name_H-M   'P 1'
#
loop_
_entity.id
_entity.type
_entity.pdbx_description
1 polymer ?
#
loop_
_entity_poly.entity_id
_entity_poly.type
_entity_poly.pdbx_seq_one_letter_code
_entity_poly.pdbx_strand_id
1 'polypeptide(L)'
;MHQIDTAGRSVTMCRLASLAVVLVFSAGVVGAQEAGVTQGARLLAPFKRDLQQALFDGLAQGPEEAIAACRIRAPGIAEALSRDGVRVGRASHRLRNPSNAAPDWVAPILDEYANAPSDRTPRTVSLGAERSGYVEPIVLQPLCLT
;
A
#
# COMPACT_ATOMS: atom_id res chain seq x y z
N MET A 1 -10.93 10.92 68.30
CA MET A 1 -9.54 11.39 68.44
C MET A 1 -9.30 12.46 67.39
N HIS A 2 -9.12 13.69 67.83
CA HIS A 2 -8.79 14.86 67.03
C HIS A 2 -7.28 15.07 67.09
N GLN A 3 -6.64 15.47 65.99
CA GLN A 3 -5.57 16.47 66.08
C GLN A 3 -5.42 17.23 64.76
N ILE A 4 -5.62 18.53 64.86
CA ILE A 4 -5.10 19.56 63.97
C ILE A 4 -3.74 19.94 64.57
N ASP A 5 -2.72 20.21 63.76
CA ASP A 5 -1.60 21.02 64.20
C ASP A 5 -1.41 22.26 63.32
N THR A 6 -1.31 23.36 64.06
CA THR A 6 -1.21 24.77 63.74
C THR A 6 0.27 25.15 63.76
N ALA A 7 0.97 24.92 62.65
CA ALA A 7 2.35 25.37 62.50
C ALA A 7 2.53 26.05 61.15
N GLY A 8 2.16 27.33 61.09
CA GLY A 8 2.65 28.20 60.03
C GLY A 8 4.19 28.26 60.10
N ARG A 9 4.88 27.78 59.05
CA ARG A 9 6.01 28.45 58.39
C ARG A 9 6.65 27.59 57.28
N SER A 10 6.77 28.24 56.13
CA SER A 10 7.83 28.15 55.12
C SER A 10 8.03 26.83 54.37
N VAL A 11 7.19 26.56 53.37
CA VAL A 11 7.70 25.90 52.16
C VAL A 11 8.22 26.99 51.23
N THR A 12 9.54 27.05 51.19
CA THR A 12 10.40 27.84 50.33
C THR A 12 9.83 27.97 48.92
N MET A 13 9.71 29.22 48.50
CA MET A 13 9.45 29.65 47.13
C MET A 13 10.52 29.09 46.18
N CYS A 14 10.34 27.87 45.68
CA CYS A 14 11.02 27.40 44.48
C CYS A 14 10.15 27.79 43.28
N ARG A 15 10.06 29.10 43.02
CA ARG A 15 9.71 29.55 41.67
C ARG A 15 10.93 29.24 40.82
N LEU A 16 10.77 28.39 39.82
CA LEU A 16 11.17 28.69 38.44
C LEU A 16 10.73 27.55 37.50
N ALA A 17 9.79 27.92 36.65
CA ALA A 17 9.64 27.48 35.27
C ALA A 17 9.39 25.99 35.00
N SER A 18 8.09 25.69 34.88
CA SER A 18 7.52 24.80 33.88
C SER A 18 8.42 24.60 32.65
N LEU A 19 9.06 23.45 32.52
CA LEU A 19 9.51 22.95 31.23
C LEU A 19 8.37 22.13 30.64
N ALA A 20 7.44 22.82 29.97
CA ALA A 20 6.43 22.18 29.16
C ALA A 20 7.13 21.36 28.08
N VAL A 21 6.83 20.05 28.08
CA VAL A 21 7.17 19.10 27.02
C VAL A 21 6.65 19.66 25.69
N VAL A 22 7.55 20.10 24.81
CA VAL A 22 7.19 20.41 23.42
C VAL A 22 7.12 19.09 22.66
N LEU A 23 5.97 18.44 22.75
CA LEU A 23 5.54 17.40 21.82
C LEU A 23 5.24 18.07 20.48
N VAL A 24 6.23 18.13 19.59
CA VAL A 24 6.02 18.52 18.19
C VAL A 24 5.25 17.38 17.50
N PHE A 25 3.95 17.62 17.29
CA PHE A 25 3.00 16.67 16.71
C PHE A 25 3.09 16.72 15.17
N SER A 26 3.87 15.83 14.57
CA SER A 26 4.01 15.67 13.10
C SER A 26 2.80 14.98 12.46
N ALA A 27 1.60 15.55 12.58
CA ALA A 27 0.35 14.96 12.04
C ALA A 27 0.24 14.96 10.49
N GLY A 28 1.09 15.70 9.77
CA GLY A 28 0.94 15.91 8.33
C GLY A 28 1.32 14.71 7.45
N VAL A 29 2.29 13.89 7.87
CA VAL A 29 2.82 12.80 7.04
C VAL A 29 1.90 11.57 6.97
N VAL A 30 1.12 11.31 8.02
CA VAL A 30 0.22 10.13 8.07
C VAL A 30 -0.98 10.32 7.13
N GLY A 31 -1.56 11.52 7.08
CA GLY A 31 -2.75 11.79 6.25
C GLY A 31 -2.49 11.75 4.74
N ALA A 32 -1.32 12.24 4.30
CA ALA A 32 -0.97 12.26 2.88
C ALA A 32 -0.76 10.84 2.32
N GLN A 33 -0.21 9.93 3.11
CA GLN A 33 0.04 8.54 2.71
C GLN A 33 -1.26 7.73 2.62
N GLU A 34 -2.17 7.88 3.59
CA GLU A 34 -3.51 7.26 3.56
C GLU A 34 -4.36 7.75 2.38
N ALA A 35 -4.31 9.06 2.09
CA ALA A 35 -4.99 9.64 0.93
C ALA A 35 -4.44 9.08 -0.39
N GLY A 36 -3.11 8.95 -0.49
CA GLY A 36 -2.45 8.37 -1.65
C GLY A 36 -2.83 6.90 -1.87
N VAL A 37 -2.84 6.09 -0.81
CA VAL A 37 -3.25 4.67 -0.86
C VAL A 37 -4.71 4.56 -1.32
N THR A 38 -5.60 5.38 -0.77
CA THR A 38 -7.03 5.38 -1.13
C THR A 38 -7.22 5.75 -2.61
N GLN A 39 -6.54 6.80 -3.08
CA GLN A 39 -6.61 7.20 -4.48
C GLN A 39 -6.05 6.12 -5.42
N GLY A 40 -4.89 5.55 -5.08
CA GLY A 40 -4.26 4.49 -5.85
C GLY A 40 -5.16 3.25 -5.96
N ALA A 41 -5.74 2.81 -4.85
CA ALA A 41 -6.69 1.69 -4.81
C ALA A 41 -7.91 1.95 -5.71
N ARG A 42 -8.46 3.17 -5.67
CA ARG A 42 -9.60 3.58 -6.51
C ARG A 42 -9.25 3.53 -8.01
N LEU A 43 -8.07 4.03 -8.39
CA LEU A 43 -7.61 4.02 -9.78
C LEU A 43 -7.29 2.61 -10.28
N LEU A 44 -6.80 1.73 -9.41
CA LEU A 44 -6.46 0.34 -9.75
C LEU A 44 -7.70 -0.59 -9.77
N ALA A 45 -8.79 -0.22 -9.10
CA ALA A 45 -9.96 -1.08 -8.94
C ALA A 45 -10.55 -1.63 -10.26
N PRO A 46 -10.70 -0.85 -11.36
CA PRO A 46 -11.17 -1.39 -12.64
C PRO A 46 -10.25 -2.49 -13.19
N PHE A 47 -8.93 -2.27 -13.11
CA PHE A 47 -7.95 -3.25 -13.57
C PHE A 47 -8.06 -4.57 -12.80
N LYS A 48 -8.25 -4.52 -11.48
CA LYS A 48 -8.46 -5.72 -10.64
C LYS A 48 -9.70 -6.50 -11.07
N ARG A 49 -10.82 -5.80 -11.28
CA ARG A 49 -12.09 -6.42 -11.68
C ARG A 49 -11.96 -7.11 -13.03
N ASP A 50 -11.43 -6.42 -14.02
CA ASP A 50 -11.31 -6.94 -15.39
C ASP A 50 -10.31 -8.10 -15.46
N LEU A 51 -9.21 -8.03 -14.68
CA LEU A 51 -8.24 -9.11 -14.56
C LEU A 51 -8.86 -10.35 -13.89
N GLN A 52 -9.64 -10.16 -12.83
CA GLN A 52 -10.32 -11.24 -12.13
C GLN A 52 -11.39 -11.90 -13.03
N GLN A 53 -12.15 -11.10 -13.79
CA GLN A 53 -13.10 -11.64 -14.76
C GLN A 53 -12.39 -12.48 -15.83
N ALA A 54 -11.31 -11.96 -16.42
CA ALA A 54 -10.55 -12.71 -17.42
C ALA A 54 -9.95 -14.01 -16.85
N LEU A 55 -9.54 -14.02 -15.58
CA LEU A 55 -9.09 -15.22 -14.89
C LEU A 55 -10.23 -16.24 -14.74
N PHE A 56 -11.42 -15.81 -14.31
CA PHE A 56 -12.56 -16.71 -14.17
C PHE A 56 -13.03 -17.28 -15.52
N ASP A 57 -13.06 -16.46 -16.56
CA ASP A 57 -13.39 -16.91 -17.93
C ASP A 57 -12.41 -17.97 -18.43
N GLY A 58 -11.11 -17.80 -18.12
CA GLY A 58 -10.07 -18.79 -18.43
C GLY A 58 -10.21 -20.06 -17.60
N LEU A 59 -10.43 -19.94 -16.28
CA LEU A 59 -10.63 -21.09 -15.39
C LEU A 59 -11.82 -21.95 -15.78
N ALA A 60 -12.91 -21.34 -16.30
CA ALA A 60 -14.06 -22.07 -16.82
C ALA A 60 -13.71 -22.99 -18.00
N GLN A 61 -12.60 -22.72 -18.70
CA GLN A 61 -12.09 -23.50 -19.82
C GLN A 61 -10.89 -24.40 -19.43
N GLY A 62 -10.35 -24.22 -18.23
CA GLY A 62 -9.26 -25.02 -17.66
C GLY A 62 -8.05 -24.19 -17.20
N PRO A 63 -7.11 -24.81 -16.45
CA PRO A 63 -5.97 -24.11 -15.86
C PRO A 63 -5.00 -23.54 -16.90
N GLU A 64 -4.85 -24.19 -18.07
CA GLU A 64 -4.03 -23.66 -19.17
C GLU A 64 -4.61 -22.36 -19.74
N GLU A 65 -5.93 -22.29 -19.90
CA GLU A 65 -6.62 -21.09 -20.38
C GLU A 65 -6.60 -19.96 -19.35
N ALA A 66 -6.66 -20.28 -18.05
CA ALA A 66 -6.43 -19.29 -16.99
C ALA A 66 -5.02 -18.66 -17.07
N ILE A 67 -3.99 -19.47 -17.36
CA ILE A 67 -2.63 -18.98 -17.59
C ILE A 67 -2.57 -18.13 -18.87
N ALA A 68 -3.22 -18.58 -19.96
CA ALA A 68 -3.29 -17.84 -21.21
C ALA A 68 -3.97 -16.47 -21.02
N ALA A 69 -5.07 -16.40 -20.27
CA ALA A 69 -5.74 -15.15 -19.90
C ALA A 69 -4.79 -14.23 -19.14
N CYS A 70 -4.08 -14.74 -18.13
CA CYS A 70 -3.07 -13.98 -17.40
C CYS A 70 -1.89 -13.53 -18.30
N ARG A 71 -1.53 -14.27 -19.34
CA ARG A 71 -0.40 -13.96 -20.23
C ARG A 71 -0.79 -12.94 -21.30
N ILE A 72 -1.97 -13.09 -21.90
CA ILE A 72 -2.43 -12.40 -23.12
C ILE A 72 -3.40 -11.26 -22.79
N ARG A 73 -4.41 -11.51 -21.96
CA ARG A 73 -5.48 -10.52 -21.70
C ARG A 73 -5.00 -9.41 -20.79
N ALA A 74 -4.21 -9.74 -19.77
CA ALA A 74 -3.78 -8.78 -18.77
C ALA A 74 -2.98 -7.57 -19.33
N PRO A 75 -2.02 -7.72 -20.27
CA PRO A 75 -1.40 -6.57 -20.94
C PRO A 75 -2.42 -5.69 -21.69
N GLY A 76 -3.38 -6.30 -22.40
CA GLY A 76 -4.41 -5.55 -23.12
C GLY A 76 -5.35 -4.77 -22.18
N ILE A 77 -5.72 -5.35 -21.03
CA ILE A 77 -6.50 -4.66 -19.99
C ILE A 77 -5.69 -3.50 -19.40
N ALA A 78 -4.39 -3.71 -19.13
CA ALA A 78 -3.50 -2.68 -18.62
C ALA A 78 -3.37 -1.50 -19.61
N GLU A 79 -3.20 -1.81 -20.89
CA GLU A 79 -3.15 -0.83 -21.96
C GLU A 79 -4.47 -0.08 -22.09
N ALA A 80 -5.62 -0.78 -22.05
CA ALA A 80 -6.94 -0.15 -22.15
C ALA A 80 -7.23 0.85 -21.02
N LEU A 81 -6.78 0.54 -19.80
CA LEU A 81 -7.03 1.34 -18.60
C LEU A 81 -5.94 2.36 -18.29
N SER A 82 -4.82 2.34 -19.01
CA SER A 82 -3.76 3.36 -18.88
C SER A 82 -4.14 4.61 -19.68
N ARG A 83 -4.81 5.56 -19.01
CA ARG A 83 -5.38 6.78 -19.60
C ARG A 83 -5.14 7.98 -18.67
N ASP A 84 -5.29 9.20 -19.20
CA ASP A 84 -5.29 10.44 -18.42
C ASP A 84 -4.08 10.62 -17.49
N GLY A 85 -2.90 10.24 -17.98
CA GLY A 85 -1.65 10.31 -17.22
C GLY A 85 -1.41 9.18 -16.21
N VAL A 86 -2.37 8.26 -16.05
CA VAL A 86 -2.24 7.06 -15.20
C VAL A 86 -1.74 5.88 -16.03
N ARG A 87 -0.75 5.17 -15.52
CA ARG A 87 -0.32 3.85 -16.04
C ARG A 87 -0.66 2.79 -15.01
N VAL A 88 -1.40 1.78 -15.44
CA VAL A 88 -1.75 0.61 -14.63
C VAL A 88 -1.13 -0.64 -15.23
N GLY A 89 -0.92 -1.65 -14.40
CA GLY A 89 -0.36 -2.93 -14.85
C GLY A 89 -0.14 -3.86 -13.68
N ARG A 90 0.51 -4.99 -13.96
CA ARG A 90 0.94 -5.96 -12.95
C ARG A 90 2.36 -6.40 -13.20
N ALA A 91 3.05 -6.75 -12.13
CA ALA A 91 4.38 -7.32 -12.16
C ALA A 91 4.44 -8.59 -11.29
N SER A 92 5.47 -9.41 -11.48
CA SER A 92 5.72 -10.59 -10.66
C SER A 92 7.21 -10.92 -10.62
N HIS A 93 7.68 -11.42 -9.48
CA HIS A 93 9.03 -11.97 -9.34
C HIS A 93 9.20 -13.26 -10.16
N ARG A 94 8.10 -13.88 -10.60
CA ARG A 94 8.07 -15.04 -11.49
C ARG A 94 7.28 -14.72 -12.77
N LEU A 95 7.94 -14.06 -13.71
CA LEU A 95 7.33 -13.65 -14.97
C LEU A 95 6.94 -14.85 -15.84
N ARG A 96 5.66 -14.92 -16.23
CA ARG A 96 5.15 -15.81 -17.31
C ARG A 96 5.08 -15.11 -18.66
N ASN A 97 5.23 -13.78 -18.67
CA ASN A 97 5.32 -12.92 -19.84
C ASN A 97 6.38 -11.85 -19.55
N PRO A 98 7.46 -11.73 -20.35
CA PRO A 98 8.47 -10.68 -20.18
C PRO A 98 7.89 -9.26 -20.25
N SER A 99 6.78 -9.04 -20.96
CA SER A 99 6.14 -7.71 -21.03
C SER A 99 5.51 -7.26 -19.71
N ASN A 100 5.40 -8.14 -18.71
CA ASN A 100 4.95 -7.81 -17.36
C ASN A 100 6.10 -7.51 -16.41
N ALA A 101 7.29 -7.19 -16.93
CA ALA A 101 8.41 -6.78 -16.10
C ALA A 101 8.03 -5.59 -15.21
N ALA A 102 8.49 -5.63 -13.96
CA ALA A 102 8.28 -4.55 -13.02
C ALA A 102 9.01 -3.28 -13.52
N PRO A 103 8.40 -2.09 -13.42
CA PRO A 103 9.16 -0.85 -13.49
C PRO A 103 10.25 -0.83 -12.41
N ASP A 104 11.36 -0.12 -12.65
CA ASP A 104 12.51 -0.07 -11.74
C ASP A 104 12.14 0.28 -10.29
N TRP A 105 11.14 1.15 -10.10
CA TRP A 105 10.67 1.54 -8.77
C TRP A 105 9.83 0.46 -8.06
N VAL A 106 9.23 -0.47 -8.81
CA VAL A 106 8.41 -1.56 -8.26
C VAL A 106 9.28 -2.76 -7.87
N ALA A 107 10.36 -3.03 -8.60
CA ALA A 107 11.24 -4.17 -8.36
C ALA A 107 11.67 -4.34 -6.89
N PRO A 108 12.20 -3.32 -6.19
CA PRO A 108 12.58 -3.49 -4.78
C PRO A 108 11.38 -3.77 -3.86
N ILE A 109 10.22 -3.16 -4.13
CA ILE A 109 8.99 -3.41 -3.34
C ILE A 109 8.50 -4.84 -3.53
N LEU A 110 8.61 -5.35 -4.76
CA LEU A 110 8.22 -6.72 -5.10
C LEU A 110 9.11 -7.75 -4.39
N ASP A 111 10.42 -7.48 -4.29
CA ASP A 111 11.35 -8.31 -3.53
C ASP A 111 11.03 -8.28 -2.03
N GLU A 112 10.65 -7.12 -1.48
CA GLU A 112 10.19 -7.03 -0.09
C GLU A 112 8.94 -7.88 0.16
N TYR A 113 7.92 -7.79 -0.71
CA TYR A 113 6.72 -8.63 -0.59
C TYR A 113 7.01 -10.13 -0.75
N ALA A 114 7.98 -10.50 -1.58
CA ALA A 114 8.39 -11.89 -1.76
C ALA A 114 9.09 -12.45 -0.51
N ASN A 115 9.91 -11.64 0.16
CA ASN A 115 10.71 -12.04 1.31
C ASN A 115 9.99 -11.87 2.67
N ALA A 116 8.95 -11.04 2.74
CA ALA A 116 8.15 -10.80 3.94
C ALA A 116 6.66 -11.14 3.70
N PRO A 117 6.28 -12.42 3.52
CA PRO A 117 4.91 -12.79 3.14
C PRO A 117 3.82 -12.40 4.16
N SER A 118 4.21 -12.05 5.39
CA SER A 118 3.33 -11.52 6.43
C SER A 118 3.03 -10.02 6.30
N ASP A 119 3.85 -9.25 5.57
CA ASP A 119 3.57 -7.84 5.24
C ASP A 119 3.10 -7.72 3.79
N ARG A 120 1.82 -7.43 3.64
CA ARG A 120 1.16 -7.25 2.34
C ARG A 120 0.46 -5.91 2.24
N THR A 121 0.96 -4.94 3.01
CA THR A 121 0.37 -3.61 3.09
C THR A 121 0.54 -2.90 1.74
N PRO A 122 -0.53 -2.33 1.15
CA PRO A 122 -0.41 -1.46 0.00
C PRO A 122 0.49 -0.26 0.28
N ARG A 123 1.24 0.19 -0.73
CA ARG A 123 2.24 1.26 -0.58
C ARG A 123 2.06 2.32 -1.65
N THR A 124 2.38 3.55 -1.28
CA THR A 124 2.63 4.63 -2.23
C THR A 124 4.08 5.06 -2.15
N VAL A 125 4.62 5.49 -3.29
CA VAL A 125 5.97 6.04 -3.39
C VAL A 125 5.95 7.32 -4.20
N SER A 126 6.81 8.27 -3.85
CA SER A 126 7.07 9.45 -4.69
C SER A 126 8.04 9.07 -5.81
N LEU A 127 7.69 9.37 -7.06
CA LEU A 127 8.50 9.09 -8.25
C LEU A 127 9.17 10.37 -8.80
N GLY A 128 9.10 11.47 -8.05
CA GLY A 128 9.58 12.80 -8.47
C GLY A 128 8.70 13.46 -9.54
N ALA A 129 8.90 14.77 -9.73
CA ALA A 129 8.12 15.59 -10.67
C ALA A 129 6.60 15.44 -10.50
N GLU A 130 6.14 15.49 -9.24
CA GLU A 130 4.72 15.36 -8.85
C GLU A 130 4.06 14.01 -9.22
N ARG A 131 4.84 13.01 -9.60
CA ARG A 131 4.35 11.66 -9.87
C ARG A 131 4.40 10.83 -8.60
N SER A 132 3.38 10.01 -8.41
CA SER A 132 3.34 8.98 -7.39
C SER A 132 3.12 7.61 -8.01
N GLY A 133 3.69 6.60 -7.37
CA GLY A 133 3.42 5.19 -7.64
C GLY A 133 2.53 4.63 -6.55
N TYR A 134 1.59 3.78 -6.92
CA TYR A 134 0.82 2.96 -5.99
C TYR A 134 1.02 1.50 -6.33
N VAL A 135 1.22 0.67 -5.31
CA VAL A 135 1.38 -0.77 -5.48
C VAL A 135 0.63 -1.50 -4.37
N GLU A 136 0.01 -2.62 -4.74
CA GLU A 136 -0.57 -3.56 -3.79
C GLU A 136 -0.29 -5.01 -4.25
N PRO A 137 -0.15 -5.95 -3.32
CA PRO A 137 0.11 -7.34 -3.65
C PRO A 137 -1.16 -8.06 -4.16
N ILE A 138 -1.01 -8.84 -5.22
CA ILE A 138 -2.01 -9.82 -5.66
C ILE A 138 -1.78 -11.09 -4.85
N VAL A 139 -2.66 -11.34 -3.88
CA VAL A 139 -2.60 -12.56 -3.06
C VAL A 139 -3.26 -13.71 -3.80
N LEU A 140 -2.55 -14.83 -3.90
CA LEU A 140 -3.13 -16.07 -4.42
C LEU A 140 -4.32 -16.47 -3.54
N GLN A 141 -5.48 -16.60 -4.16
CA GLN A 141 -6.67 -17.16 -3.53
C GLN A 141 -6.65 -18.68 -3.69
N PRO A 142 -7.42 -19.45 -2.90
CA PRO A 142 -7.48 -20.91 -3.04
C PRO A 142 -7.79 -21.37 -4.46
N LEU A 143 -8.65 -20.64 -5.18
CA LEU A 143 -8.98 -20.91 -6.59
C LEU A 143 -7.80 -20.72 -7.55
N CYS A 144 -6.77 -19.98 -7.16
CA CYS A 144 -5.56 -19.80 -7.96
C CYS A 144 -4.59 -20.99 -7.85
N LEU A 145 -4.88 -21.99 -7.00
CA LEU A 145 -4.02 -23.14 -6.71
C LEU A 145 -4.60 -24.48 -7.22
N THR A 146 -5.78 -24.45 -7.83
CA THR A 146 -6.45 -25.60 -8.46
C THR A 146 -6.08 -25.70 -9.93
#